data_AF-A0A973MYE7-F1
#
_entry.id   AF-A0A973MYE7-F1
#
_cell.length_a   1.000
_cell.length_b   1.000
_cell.length_c   1.000
_cell.angle_alpha   90.00
_cell.angle_beta   90.00
_cell.angle_gamma   90.00
#
_symmetry.space_group_name_H-M   'P 1'
#
loop_
_entity.id
_entity.type
_entity.pdbx_description
1 polymer ?
#
loop_
_entity_poly.entity_id
_entity_poly.type
_entity_poly.pdbx_seq_one_letter_code
_entity_poly.pdbx_strand_id
1 'polypeptide(L)'
;GSLVLLSFMRDRVEAWRAAVCFIGTLLTTCLIAAPIPATGLVNWAYPDLMEHLPRAFLSHFNEFYFAADPELRLQVIDGVITFPSFHAVVGFLVLAMWRTRRVTFALAALWLVIELLSTVAAGHYVIDLLGGFLVWLGWFALTRQIEKSVTSFETSLTVP
;
A
#
# COMPACT_ATOMS: atom_id res chain seq x y z
N GLY A 1 12.33 7.51 5.14
CA GLY A 1 13.65 7.35 4.49
C GLY A 1 13.69 7.92 3.09
N SER A 2 13.05 7.27 2.11
CA SER A 2 13.19 7.62 0.68
C SER A 2 12.70 9.03 0.31
N LEU A 3 11.61 9.52 0.92
CA LEU A 3 11.10 10.89 0.67
C LEU A 3 12.11 11.96 1.09
N VAL A 4 12.74 11.76 2.25
CA VAL A 4 13.79 12.64 2.77
C VAL A 4 14.99 12.65 1.82
N LEU A 5 15.42 11.48 1.34
CA LEU A 5 16.52 11.37 0.38
C LEU A 5 16.21 12.09 -0.94
N LEU A 6 15.00 11.94 -1.50
CA LEU A 6 14.60 12.67 -2.71
C LEU A 6 14.61 14.19 -2.51
N SER A 7 14.14 14.67 -1.35
CA SER A 7 14.19 16.08 -0.98
C SER A 7 15.62 16.61 -0.95
N PHE A 8 16.57 15.85 -0.41
CA PHE A 8 17.99 16.20 -0.44
C PHE A 8 18.59 16.16 -1.84
N MET A 9 18.15 15.23 -2.71
CA MET A 9 18.55 15.16 -4.12
C MET A 9 17.93 16.27 -4.98
N ARG A 10 17.12 17.16 -4.40
CA ARG A 10 16.41 18.27 -5.07
C ARG A 10 15.49 17.82 -6.20
N ASP A 11 15.04 16.57 -6.17
CA ASP A 11 14.11 16.01 -7.14
C ASP A 11 12.67 16.37 -6.74
N ARG A 12 12.34 17.67 -6.86
CA ARG A 12 11.10 18.25 -6.32
C ARG A 12 9.84 17.63 -6.92
N VAL A 13 9.89 17.27 -8.20
CA VAL A 13 8.76 16.63 -8.89
C VAL A 13 8.54 15.22 -8.35
N GLU A 14 9.60 14.43 -8.20
CA GLU A 14 9.50 13.09 -7.61
C GLU A 14 9.05 13.14 -6.15
N ALA A 15 9.60 14.06 -5.36
CA ALA A 15 9.23 14.23 -3.96
C ALA A 15 7.76 14.63 -3.80
N TRP A 16 7.28 15.57 -4.61
CA TRP A 16 5.87 15.96 -4.63
C TRP A 16 4.96 14.79 -5.02
N ARG A 17 5.27 14.09 -6.12
CA ARG A 17 4.48 12.94 -6.57
C ARG A 17 4.43 11.86 -5.50
N ALA A 18 5.57 11.52 -4.91
CA ALA A 18 5.65 10.52 -3.87
C ALA A 18 4.86 10.91 -2.61
N ALA A 19 4.87 12.20 -2.22
CA ALA A 19 4.09 12.69 -1.09
C ALA A 19 2.57 12.61 -1.36
N VAL A 20 2.10 13.06 -2.53
CA VAL A 20 0.69 12.99 -2.92
C VAL A 20 0.23 11.54 -3.00
N CYS A 21 1.01 10.67 -3.65
CA CYS A 21 0.72 9.24 -3.70
C CYS A 21 0.67 8.62 -2.29
N PHE A 22 1.64 8.91 -1.42
CA PHE A 22 1.64 8.39 -0.05
C PHE A 22 0.38 8.79 0.72
N ILE A 23 0.05 10.08 0.75
CA ILE A 23 -1.13 10.59 1.48
C ILE A 23 -2.42 10.02 0.87
N GLY A 24 -2.55 10.10 -0.45
CA GLY A 24 -3.75 9.63 -1.14
C GLY A 24 -4.00 8.14 -0.95
N THR A 25 -2.96 7.32 -1.11
CA THR A 25 -3.05 5.86 -0.90
C THR A 25 -3.31 5.49 0.56
N LEU A 26 -2.71 6.20 1.53
CA LEU A 26 -2.99 6.00 2.96
C LEU A 26 -4.46 6.27 3.27
N LEU A 27 -4.97 7.45 2.88
CA LEU A 27 -6.36 7.83 3.11
C LEU A 27 -7.33 6.86 2.41
N THR A 28 -7.03 6.48 1.16
CA THR A 28 -7.86 5.52 0.41
C THR A 28 -7.85 4.15 1.05
N THR A 29 -6.69 3.68 1.53
CA THR A 29 -6.57 2.41 2.25
C THR A 29 -7.39 2.44 3.54
N CYS A 30 -7.30 3.50 4.33
CA CYS A 30 -8.12 3.68 5.54
C CYS A 30 -9.63 3.71 5.22
N LEU A 31 -10.03 4.41 4.16
CA LEU A 31 -11.44 4.50 3.73
C LEU A 31 -12.00 3.14 3.28
N ILE A 32 -11.20 2.36 2.54
CA ILE A 32 -11.59 1.01 2.10
C ILE A 32 -11.59 0.02 3.27
N ALA A 33 -10.63 0.14 4.17
CA ALA A 33 -10.51 -0.75 5.33
C ALA A 33 -11.60 -0.52 6.38
N ALA A 34 -12.10 0.71 6.55
CA ALA A 34 -13.11 1.03 7.54
C ALA A 34 -14.37 0.13 7.50
N PRO A 35 -14.96 -0.19 6.33
CA PRO A 35 -16.09 -1.12 6.24
C PRO A 35 -15.70 -2.60 6.15
N ILE A 36 -14.42 -2.95 6.03
CA ILE A 36 -13.97 -4.33 5.80
C ILE A 36 -13.52 -4.93 7.14
N PRO A 37 -13.93 -6.18 7.46
CA PRO A 37 -13.41 -6.85 8.65
C PRO A 37 -11.88 -6.88 8.64
N ALA A 38 -11.27 -6.76 9.82
CA ALA A 38 -9.82 -6.68 9.94
C ALA A 38 -9.09 -7.96 9.45
N THR A 39 -9.81 -9.09 9.39
CA THR A 39 -9.39 -10.36 8.77
C THR A 39 -9.34 -10.30 7.23
N GLY A 40 -9.95 -9.30 6.59
CA GLY A 40 -9.87 -9.02 5.16
C GLY A 40 -10.97 -9.67 4.32
N LEU A 41 -10.78 -9.63 2.99
CA LEU A 41 -11.74 -10.19 2.03
C LEU A 41 -11.91 -11.71 2.14
N VAL A 42 -11.01 -12.38 2.86
CA VAL A 42 -11.05 -13.82 3.09
C VAL A 42 -12.29 -14.25 3.88
N ASN A 43 -12.86 -13.38 4.72
CA ASN A 43 -14.14 -13.65 5.40
C ASN A 43 -15.33 -13.86 4.44
N TRP A 44 -15.20 -13.40 3.20
CA TRP A 44 -16.22 -13.54 2.17
C TRP A 44 -15.83 -14.58 1.10
N ALA A 45 -14.74 -15.31 1.31
CA ALA A 45 -14.33 -16.40 0.44
C ALA A 45 -15.16 -17.67 0.68
N TYR A 46 -15.13 -18.59 -0.29
CA TYR A 46 -15.81 -19.88 -0.19
C TYR A 46 -15.26 -20.72 0.98
N PRO A 47 -16.12 -21.43 1.74
CA PRO A 47 -15.71 -22.23 2.90
C PRO A 47 -14.60 -23.24 2.59
N ASP A 48 -14.66 -23.90 1.44
CA ASP A 48 -13.67 -24.91 1.02
C ASP A 48 -12.27 -24.31 0.84
N LEU A 49 -12.19 -23.03 0.48
CA LEU A 49 -10.93 -22.30 0.32
C LEU A 49 -10.33 -21.93 1.69
N MET A 50 -11.17 -21.71 2.71
CA MET A 50 -10.75 -21.40 4.09
C MET A 50 -10.08 -22.58 4.80
N GLU A 51 -10.33 -23.81 4.36
CA GLU A 51 -9.67 -25.01 4.89
C GLU A 51 -8.19 -25.10 4.50
N HIS A 52 -7.83 -24.54 3.35
CA HIS A 52 -6.50 -24.65 2.76
C HIS A 52 -5.63 -23.41 2.98
N LEU A 53 -6.21 -22.33 3.54
CA LEU A 53 -5.51 -21.08 3.74
C LEU A 53 -4.84 -21.00 5.12
N PRO A 54 -3.66 -20.36 5.22
CA PRO A 54 -3.05 -20.09 6.51
C PRO A 54 -4.04 -19.28 7.37
N ARG A 55 -4.33 -19.78 8.56
CA ARG A 55 -5.21 -19.13 9.55
C ARG A 55 -4.44 -18.29 10.54
N ALA A 56 -3.23 -17.86 10.16
CA ALA A 56 -2.39 -17.02 10.98
C ALA A 56 -3.22 -15.81 11.44
N PHE A 57 -3.25 -15.59 12.75
CA PHE A 57 -3.96 -14.49 13.42
C PHE A 57 -5.50 -14.50 13.41
N LEU A 58 -6.18 -15.46 12.75
CA LEU A 58 -7.66 -15.56 12.78
C LEU A 58 -8.21 -15.77 14.21
N SER A 59 -7.48 -16.48 15.06
CA SER A 59 -7.85 -16.65 16.48
C SER A 59 -7.85 -15.32 17.23
N HIS A 60 -6.88 -14.44 16.97
CA HIS A 60 -6.79 -13.12 17.59
C HIS A 60 -7.90 -12.19 17.11
N PHE A 61 -8.28 -12.27 15.83
CA PHE A 61 -9.44 -11.52 15.33
C PHE A 61 -10.76 -12.01 15.92
N ASN A 62 -10.96 -13.33 16.03
CA ASN A 62 -12.15 -13.88 16.67
C ASN A 62 -12.24 -13.48 18.14
N GLU A 63 -11.11 -13.48 18.85
CA GLU A 63 -11.02 -12.95 20.21
C GLU A 63 -11.36 -11.45 20.24
N PHE A 64 -10.79 -10.64 19.34
CA PHE A 64 -11.09 -9.22 19.25
C PHE A 64 -12.58 -8.91 18.97
N TYR A 65 -13.22 -9.67 18.07
CA TYR A 65 -14.61 -9.42 17.66
C TYR A 65 -15.66 -10.04 18.59
N PHE A 66 -15.35 -11.18 19.22
CA PHE A 66 -16.34 -12.01 19.90
C PHE A 66 -16.00 -12.37 21.35
N ALA A 67 -14.82 -12.01 21.88
CA ALA A 67 -14.52 -12.27 23.29
C ALA A 67 -15.37 -11.40 24.22
N ALA A 68 -15.67 -11.94 25.40
CA ALA A 68 -16.45 -11.26 26.44
C ALA A 68 -15.68 -10.11 27.11
N ASP A 69 -14.36 -10.06 26.95
CA ASP A 69 -13.49 -9.07 27.57
C ASP A 69 -13.03 -8.04 26.51
N PRO A 70 -13.50 -6.79 26.56
CA PRO A 70 -13.26 -5.78 25.52
C PRO A 70 -11.87 -5.11 25.63
N GLU A 71 -10.87 -5.76 26.23
CA GLU A 71 -9.53 -5.20 26.37
C GLU A 71 -8.73 -5.27 25.06
N LEU A 72 -8.55 -4.12 24.42
CA LEU A 72 -7.65 -3.96 23.27
C LEU A 72 -6.18 -4.05 23.70
N ARG A 73 -5.60 -5.26 23.66
CA ARG A 73 -4.18 -5.47 23.99
C ARG A 73 -3.29 -5.17 22.80
N LEU A 74 -2.76 -3.95 22.75
CA LEU A 74 -1.83 -3.50 21.69
C LEU A 74 -0.58 -4.39 21.54
N GLN A 75 -0.23 -5.18 22.56
CA GLN A 75 0.91 -6.12 22.53
C GLN A 75 0.60 -7.43 21.79
N VAL A 76 -0.67 -7.73 21.52
CA VAL A 76 -1.16 -9.00 20.93
C VAL A 76 -1.89 -8.75 19.60
N ILE A 77 -2.05 -7.48 19.23
CA ILE A 77 -2.66 -7.08 17.97
C ILE A 77 -1.61 -7.16 16.86
N ASP A 78 -1.39 -8.39 16.41
CA ASP A 78 -0.63 -8.67 15.20
C ASP A 78 -1.63 -8.76 14.03
N GLY A 79 -1.75 -7.65 13.29
CA GLY A 79 -2.58 -7.54 12.08
C GLY A 79 -3.83 -6.70 12.28
N VAL A 80 -3.75 -5.37 12.20
CA VAL A 80 -4.95 -4.52 12.40
C VAL A 80 -5.83 -4.44 11.16
N ILE A 81 -5.29 -4.62 9.95
CA ILE A 81 -6.04 -4.49 8.69
C ILE A 81 -5.34 -5.32 7.62
N THR A 82 -5.98 -6.37 7.10
CA THR A 82 -5.39 -7.15 6.01
C THR A 82 -5.71 -6.56 4.63
N PHE A 83 -6.89 -5.96 4.40
CA PHE A 83 -7.26 -5.44 3.08
C PHE A 83 -7.60 -3.94 3.05
N PRO A 84 -7.08 -3.15 2.08
CA PRO A 84 -5.97 -3.47 1.18
C PRO A 84 -4.62 -3.37 1.91
N SER A 85 -3.60 -4.11 1.47
CA SER A 85 -2.29 -4.11 2.15
C SER A 85 -1.54 -2.79 1.95
N PHE A 86 -1.37 -2.02 3.03
CA PHE A 86 -0.58 -0.78 2.99
C PHE A 86 0.93 -1.04 2.89
N HIS A 87 1.44 -2.16 3.43
CA HIS A 87 2.84 -2.57 3.24
C HIS A 87 3.15 -2.79 1.75
N ALA A 88 2.25 -3.46 1.03
CA ALA A 88 2.36 -3.60 -0.42
C ALA A 88 2.39 -2.24 -1.13
N VAL A 89 1.48 -1.31 -0.76
CA VAL A 89 1.46 0.07 -1.29
C VAL A 89 2.81 0.77 -1.09
N VAL A 90 3.38 0.69 0.11
CA VAL A 90 4.68 1.31 0.43
C VAL A 90 5.80 0.71 -0.42
N GLY A 91 5.81 -0.61 -0.61
CA GLY A 91 6.77 -1.28 -1.50
C GLY A 91 6.71 -0.71 -2.93
N PHE A 92 5.51 -0.59 -3.50
CA PHE A 92 5.35 -0.03 -4.85
C PHE A 92 5.69 1.46 -4.92
N LEU A 93 5.39 2.22 -3.86
CA LEU A 93 5.78 3.63 -3.77
C LEU A 93 7.31 3.79 -3.81
N VAL A 94 8.03 3.01 -3.00
CA VAL A 94 9.50 3.01 -2.99
C VAL A 94 10.04 2.63 -4.36
N LEU A 95 9.51 1.60 -5.00
CA LEU A 95 9.90 1.23 -6.37
C LEU A 95 9.72 2.40 -7.35
N ALA A 96 8.57 3.08 -7.29
CA ALA A 96 8.24 4.19 -8.17
C ALA A 96 9.21 5.38 -8.01
N MET A 97 9.55 5.72 -6.76
CA MET A 97 10.45 6.81 -6.41
C MET A 97 11.84 6.66 -7.02
N TRP A 98 12.32 5.42 -7.17
CA TRP A 98 13.66 5.12 -7.66
C TRP A 98 13.71 4.63 -9.12
N ARG A 99 12.57 4.65 -9.84
CA ARG A 99 12.44 4.06 -11.18
C ARG A 99 13.33 4.66 -12.28
N THR A 100 13.83 5.88 -12.09
CA THR A 100 14.62 6.60 -13.11
C THR A 100 16.11 6.29 -13.07
N ARG A 101 16.59 5.63 -12.00
CA ARG A 101 18.02 5.40 -11.74
C ARG A 101 18.28 3.89 -11.65
N ARG A 102 19.03 3.33 -12.60
CA ARG A 102 19.19 1.86 -12.77
C ARG A 102 19.60 1.12 -11.50
N VAL A 103 20.62 1.60 -10.80
CA VAL A 103 21.14 0.93 -9.59
C VAL A 103 20.13 1.00 -8.44
N THR A 104 19.59 2.18 -8.14
CA THR A 104 18.61 2.32 -7.07
C THR A 104 17.27 1.67 -7.41
N PHE A 105 16.92 1.57 -8.68
CA PHE A 105 15.75 0.82 -9.14
C PHE A 105 15.92 -0.68 -8.84
N ALA A 106 17.08 -1.26 -9.14
CA ALA A 106 17.35 -2.66 -8.83
C ALA A 106 17.28 -2.94 -7.31
N LEU A 107 17.83 -2.05 -6.49
CA LEU A 107 17.73 -2.14 -5.03
C LEU A 107 16.28 -1.98 -4.54
N ALA A 108 15.51 -1.04 -5.11
CA ALA A 108 14.12 -0.85 -4.77
C ALA A 108 13.23 -2.03 -5.22
N ALA A 109 13.57 -2.68 -6.34
CA ALA A 109 12.90 -3.89 -6.80
C ALA A 109 13.16 -5.08 -5.87
N LEU A 110 14.41 -5.25 -5.42
CA LEU A 110 14.75 -6.24 -4.41
C LEU A 110 14.00 -5.98 -3.10
N TRP A 111 13.98 -4.71 -2.66
CA TRP A 111 13.22 -4.29 -1.48
C TRP A 111 11.73 -4.62 -1.61
N LEU A 112 11.12 -4.32 -2.77
CA LEU A 112 9.71 -4.67 -3.04
C LEU A 112 9.48 -6.18 -2.89
N VAL A 113 10.34 -7.03 -3.45
CA VAL A 113 10.18 -8.49 -3.33
C VAL A 113 10.23 -8.90 -1.85
N ILE A 114 11.19 -8.39 -1.09
CA ILE A 114 11.32 -8.68 0.35
C ILE A 114 10.09 -8.20 1.12
N GLU A 115 9.60 -6.99 0.85
CA GLU A 115 8.41 -6.41 1.47
C GLU A 115 7.18 -7.28 1.20
N LEU A 116 6.95 -7.68 -0.06
CA LEU A 116 5.80 -8.51 -0.43
C LEU A 116 5.85 -9.90 0.21
N LEU A 117 7.03 -10.55 0.22
CA LEU A 117 7.21 -11.84 0.89
C LEU A 117 6.99 -11.74 2.41
N SER A 118 7.52 -10.68 3.03
CA SER A 118 7.33 -10.42 4.46
C SER A 118 5.87 -10.14 4.79
N THR A 119 5.18 -9.41 3.92
CA THR A 119 3.74 -9.09 4.05
C THR A 119 2.89 -10.37 4.01
N VAL A 120 3.19 -11.30 3.10
CA VAL A 120 2.52 -12.61 3.05
C VAL A 120 2.85 -13.47 4.27
N ALA A 121 4.12 -13.48 4.69
CA ALA A 121 4.54 -14.19 5.91
C ALA A 121 3.86 -13.64 7.18
N ALA A 122 3.52 -12.35 7.18
CA ALA A 122 2.76 -11.69 8.24
C ALA A 122 1.24 -11.95 8.18
N GLY A 123 0.76 -12.80 7.26
CA GLY A 123 -0.63 -13.25 7.22
C GLY A 123 -1.52 -12.55 6.18
N HIS A 124 -0.98 -11.67 5.34
CA HIS A 124 -1.75 -11.13 4.22
C HIS A 124 -1.94 -12.17 3.11
N TYR A 125 -3.15 -12.19 2.55
CA TYR A 125 -3.48 -12.97 1.37
C TYR A 125 -3.06 -12.25 0.09
N VAL A 126 -2.87 -12.99 -1.00
CA VAL A 126 -2.50 -12.42 -2.32
C VAL A 126 -3.50 -11.34 -2.76
N ILE A 127 -4.78 -11.49 -2.42
CA ILE A 127 -5.81 -10.49 -2.75
C ILE A 127 -5.56 -9.14 -2.06
N ASP A 128 -4.97 -9.14 -0.87
CA ASP A 128 -4.61 -7.93 -0.13
C ASP A 128 -3.49 -7.15 -0.82
N LEU A 129 -2.50 -7.89 -1.35
CA LEU A 129 -1.40 -7.34 -2.13
C LEU A 129 -1.92 -6.75 -3.45
N LEU A 130 -2.86 -7.44 -4.11
CA LEU A 130 -3.52 -6.94 -5.32
C LEU A 130 -4.34 -5.67 -5.03
N GLY A 131 -5.08 -5.64 -3.93
CA GLY A 131 -5.81 -4.45 -3.48
C GLY A 131 -4.86 -3.26 -3.26
N GLY A 132 -3.74 -3.49 -2.57
CA GLY A 132 -2.70 -2.48 -2.37
C GLY A 132 -2.09 -1.99 -3.70
N PHE A 133 -1.78 -2.92 -4.61
CA PHE A 133 -1.29 -2.58 -5.95
C PHE A 133 -2.27 -1.69 -6.72
N LEU A 134 -3.56 -2.01 -6.72
CA LEU A 134 -4.59 -1.22 -7.42
C LEU A 134 -4.74 0.18 -6.84
N VAL A 135 -4.74 0.30 -5.50
CA VAL A 135 -4.79 1.60 -4.81
C VAL A 135 -3.57 2.44 -5.19
N TRP A 136 -2.36 1.88 -5.11
CA TRP A 136 -1.13 2.56 -5.54
C TRP A 136 -1.18 2.96 -7.02
N LEU A 137 -1.59 2.04 -7.90
CA LEU A 137 -1.62 2.27 -9.35
C LEU A 137 -2.57 3.40 -9.71
N GLY A 138 -3.75 3.47 -9.06
CA GLY A 138 -4.71 4.55 -9.27
C GLY A 138 -4.13 5.92 -8.94
N TRP A 139 -3.52 6.07 -7.76
CA TRP A 139 -2.88 7.33 -7.34
C TRP A 139 -1.64 7.68 -8.17
N PHE A 140 -0.83 6.69 -8.53
CA PHE A 140 0.33 6.91 -9.38
C PHE A 140 -0.08 7.32 -10.80
N ALA A 141 -1.13 6.72 -11.36
CA ALA A 141 -1.69 7.12 -12.66
C ALA A 141 -2.25 8.55 -12.60
N LEU A 142 -3.01 8.88 -11.55
CA LEU A 142 -3.59 10.22 -11.35
C LEU A 142 -2.50 11.30 -11.26
N THR A 143 -1.45 11.08 -10.46
CA THR A 143 -0.35 12.05 -10.35
C THR A 143 0.36 12.28 -11.68
N ARG A 144 0.59 11.20 -12.46
CA ARG A 144 1.15 11.34 -13.81
C ARG A 144 0.22 12.05 -14.79
N GLN A 145 -1.10 11.94 -14.65
CA GLN A 145 -2.06 12.68 -15.46
C GLN A 145 -2.06 14.18 -15.11
N ILE A 146 -1.98 14.52 -13.82
CA ILE A 146 -1.89 15.91 -13.35
C ILE A 146 -0.63 16.56 -13.93
N GLU A 147 0.52 15.90 -13.84
CA GLU A 147 1.79 16.39 -14.40
C GLU A 147 1.69 16.69 -15.90
N LYS A 148 1.13 15.76 -16.67
CA LYS A 148 0.93 15.95 -18.12
C LYS A 148 0.04 17.16 -18.42
N SER A 149 -1.02 17.35 -17.63
CA SER A 149 -2.00 18.43 -17.82
C SER A 149 -1.39 19.81 -17.53
N VAL A 150 -0.53 19.90 -16.52
CA VAL A 150 0.22 21.13 -16.21
C VAL A 150 1.18 21.48 -17.35
N THR A 151 1.96 20.51 -17.83
CA THR A 151 2.91 20.74 -18.93
C THR A 151 2.20 21.15 -20.24
N SER A 152 1.05 20.54 -20.56
CA SER A 152 0.29 20.92 -21.76
C SER A 152 -0.26 22.35 -21.68
N PHE A 153 -0.71 22.77 -20.50
CA PHE A 153 -1.22 24.13 -20.28
C PHE A 153 -0.11 25.17 -20.42
N GLU A 154 1.05 24.95 -19.81
CA GLU A 154 2.22 25.81 -19.96
C GLU A 154 2.64 25.95 -21.43
N THR A 155 2.63 24.84 -22.18
CA THR A 155 2.95 24.85 -23.61
C THR A 155 1.97 25.75 -24.40
N SER A 156 0.67 25.66 -24.14
CA SER A 156 -0.34 26.49 -24.83
C SER A 156 -0.23 28.00 -24.56
N LEU A 157 0.39 28.41 -23.46
CA LEU A 157 0.63 29.83 -23.15
C LEU A 157 1.90 30.37 -23.82
N THR A 158 2.79 29.48 -24.27
CA THR A 158 4.10 29.85 -24.85
C THR A 158 4.13 29.81 -26.39
N VAL A 159 3.12 29.21 -27.03
CA VAL A 159 2.97 29.22 -28.49
C VAL A 159 2.08 30.41 -28.88
N PRO A 160 2.61 31.43 -29.58
CA PRO A 160 1.86 32.62 -29.99
C PRO A 160 0.81 32.34 -31.07
#